data_AF-A0A6J4N089-F1
#
_entry.id   AF-A0A6J4N089-F1
#
_cell.length_a   1.000
_cell.length_b   1.000
_cell.length_c   1.000
_cell.angle_alpha   90.00
_cell.angle_beta   90.00
_cell.angle_gamma   90.00
#
_symmetry.space_group_name_H-M   'P 1'
#
loop_
_entity.id
_entity.type
_entity.pdbx_description
1 polymer ?
#
loop_
_entity_poly.entity_id
_entity_poly.type
_entity_poly.pdbx_seq_one_letter_code
_entity_poly.pdbx_strand_id
1 'polypeptide(L)'
;MTSTDFRLRQIALPAYGPSIVEGVGHGAVLPIVALHARELGATVGQAALVVALVGIGQLLMSLPAGALVARVGERRALTVVGLVEVVVFLLAWRTEDLVLFSVLVLLTGMAWTVFLLARQGYL
;
A
#
# COMPACT_ATOMS: atom_id res chain seq x y z
N MET A 1 -9.44 19.95 -39.90
CA MET A 1 -8.99 18.94 -38.90
C MET A 1 -8.92 19.64 -37.56
N THR A 2 -9.97 19.56 -36.75
CA THR A 2 -10.03 20.18 -35.42
C THR A 2 -9.05 19.47 -34.49
N SER A 3 -8.05 20.19 -34.00
CA SER A 3 -7.14 19.69 -32.97
C SER A 3 -7.96 19.32 -31.74
N THR A 4 -8.03 18.03 -31.39
CA THR A 4 -8.52 17.61 -30.09
C THR A 4 -7.66 18.29 -29.04
N ASP A 5 -8.24 19.23 -28.28
CA ASP A 5 -7.59 19.97 -27.20
C ASP A 5 -6.91 18.96 -26.26
N PHE A 6 -5.59 18.80 -26.35
CA PHE A 6 -4.83 17.97 -25.43
C PHE A 6 -4.83 18.66 -24.07
N ARG A 7 -5.71 18.22 -23.17
CA ARG A 7 -5.80 18.77 -21.82
C ARG A 7 -4.96 17.91 -20.89
N LEU A 8 -3.79 18.42 -20.50
CA LEU A 8 -2.91 17.81 -19.50
C LEU A 8 -3.68 17.34 -18.25
N ARG A 9 -4.71 18.08 -17.83
CA ARG A 9 -5.56 17.74 -16.68
C ARG A 9 -6.36 16.45 -16.84
N GLN A 10 -6.75 16.08 -18.06
CA GLN A 10 -7.51 14.84 -18.33
C GLN A 10 -6.63 13.59 -18.23
N ILE A 11 -5.31 13.75 -18.32
CA ILE A 11 -4.33 12.66 -18.22
C ILE A 11 -3.68 12.65 -16.83
N ALA A 12 -3.32 13.83 -16.33
CA ALA A 12 -2.66 13.98 -15.03
C ALA A 12 -3.53 13.51 -13.87
N LEU A 13 -4.84 13.82 -13.88
CA LEU A 13 -5.71 13.46 -12.76
C LEU A 13 -5.91 11.93 -12.63
N PRO A 14 -6.23 11.17 -13.70
CA PRO A 14 -6.35 9.71 -13.59
C PRO A 14 -5.01 9.00 -13.39
N ALA A 15 -3.90 9.55 -13.90
CA ALA A 15 -2.58 8.93 -13.78
C ALA A 15 -1.96 9.15 -12.39
N TYR A 16 -2.04 10.37 -11.84
CA TYR A 16 -1.38 10.72 -10.58
C TYR A 16 -2.32 10.72 -9.37
N GLY A 17 -3.63 10.87 -9.56
CA GLY A 17 -4.62 10.89 -8.48
C GLY A 17 -4.49 9.68 -7.54
N PRO A 18 -4.51 8.44 -8.05
CA PRO A 18 -4.33 7.24 -7.21
C PRO A 18 -3.00 7.24 -6.45
N SER A 19 -1.92 7.68 -7.10
CA SER A 19 -0.57 7.73 -6.51
C SER A 19 -0.43 8.76 -5.40
N ILE A 20 -1.15 9.89 -5.52
CA ILE A 20 -1.20 10.91 -4.47
C ILE A 20 -1.96 10.36 -3.27
N VAL A 21 -3.12 9.75 -3.49
CA VAL A 21 -3.94 9.18 -2.41
C VAL A 21 -3.18 8.09 -1.67
N GLU A 22 -2.57 7.16 -2.41
CA GLU A 22 -1.81 6.05 -1.85
C GLU A 22 -0.54 6.52 -1.14
N GLY A 23 0.25 7.42 -1.75
CA GLY A 23 1.47 7.93 -1.14
C GLY A 23 1.21 8.72 0.15
N VAL A 24 0.15 9.54 0.18
CA VAL A 24 -0.26 10.26 1.40
C VAL A 24 -0.77 9.29 2.47
N GLY A 25 -1.61 8.33 2.08
CA GLY A 25 -2.15 7.33 3.00
C GLY A 25 -1.05 6.50 3.64
N HIS A 26 -0.15 5.93 2.84
CA HIS A 26 0.96 5.12 3.32
C HIS A 26 1.92 5.93 4.21
N GLY A 27 2.25 7.16 3.81
CA GLY A 27 3.10 8.06 4.61
C GLY A 27 2.48 8.41 5.97
N ALA A 28 1.16 8.58 6.04
CA ALA A 28 0.44 8.86 7.28
C ALA A 28 0.31 7.63 8.19
N VAL A 29 0.24 6.42 7.61
CA VAL A 29 0.08 5.17 8.36
C VAL A 29 1.32 4.80 9.18
N LEU A 30 2.53 5.05 8.69
CA LEU A 30 3.77 4.64 9.35
C LEU A 30 3.88 5.07 10.84
N PRO A 31 3.67 6.35 11.22
CA PRO A 31 3.67 6.74 12.64
C PRO A 31 2.49 6.17 13.43
N ILE A 32 1.32 6.00 12.79
CA ILE A 32 0.11 5.46 13.42
C ILE A 32 0.31 3.99 13.80
N VAL A 33 1.02 3.21 12.98
CA VAL A 33 1.31 1.80 13.26
C VAL A 33 2.03 1.63 14.60
N ALA A 34 3.05 2.45 14.85
CA ALA A 34 3.79 2.41 16.10
C ALA A 34 2.88 2.76 17.30
N LEU A 35 2.09 3.83 17.18
CA LEU A 35 1.18 4.27 18.23
C LEU A 35 0.12 3.21 18.53
N HIS A 36 -0.53 2.68 17.50
CA HIS A 36 -1.61 1.72 17.65
C HIS A 36 -1.11 0.39 18.23
N ALA A 37 0.08 -0.08 17.81
CA ALA A 37 0.69 -1.25 18.45
C ALA A 37 0.88 -1.05 19.97
N ARG A 38 1.21 0.17 20.41
CA ARG A 38 1.36 0.51 21.84
C ARG A 38 0.01 0.55 22.56
N GLU A 39 -1.03 1.04 21.91
CA GLU A 39 -2.42 1.00 22.43
C GLU A 39 -2.92 -0.44 22.60
N LEU A 40 -2.50 -1.36 21.73
CA LEU A 40 -2.74 -2.80 21.84
C LEU A 40 -1.86 -3.51 22.90
N GLY A 41 -1.07 -2.76 23.67
CA GLY A 41 -0.25 -3.28 24.77
C GLY A 41 1.15 -3.76 24.38
N ALA A 42 1.61 -3.53 23.15
CA ALA A 42 2.98 -3.86 22.75
C ALA A 42 4.00 -3.06 23.57
N THR A 43 5.12 -3.67 23.95
CA THR A 43 6.33 -2.97 24.44
C THR A 43 6.94 -2.09 23.35
N VAL A 44 7.87 -1.18 23.71
CA VAL A 44 8.52 -0.31 22.72
C VAL A 44 9.28 -1.13 21.68
N GLY A 45 9.99 -2.18 22.12
CA GLY A 45 10.68 -3.09 21.22
C GLY A 45 9.74 -3.85 20.30
N GLN A 46 8.58 -4.30 20.80
CA GLN A 46 7.57 -4.95 19.97
C GLN A 46 6.94 -3.97 18.96
N ALA A 47 6.63 -2.73 19.36
CA ALA A 47 6.11 -1.73 18.44
C ALA A 47 7.12 -1.40 17.33
N ALA A 48 8.42 -1.30 17.66
CA ALA A 48 9.48 -1.14 16.67
C ALA A 48 9.55 -2.35 15.70
N LEU A 49 9.41 -3.57 16.22
CA LEU A 49 9.33 -4.77 15.40
C LEU A 49 8.12 -4.74 14.46
N VAL A 50 6.94 -4.33 14.94
CA VAL A 50 5.72 -4.20 14.13
C VAL A 50 5.94 -3.21 12.99
N VAL A 51 6.53 -2.04 13.25
CA VAL A 51 6.87 -1.07 12.19
C VAL A 51 7.85 -1.68 11.18
N ALA A 52 8.84 -2.45 11.64
CA ALA A 52 9.80 -3.11 10.77
C ALA A 52 9.14 -4.16 9.84
N LEU A 53 7.97 -4.69 10.21
CA LEU A 53 7.23 -5.63 9.34
C LEU A 53 6.79 -4.99 8.03
N VAL A 54 6.61 -3.66 7.95
CA VAL A 54 6.35 -3.00 6.67
C VAL A 54 7.50 -3.26 5.70
N GLY A 55 8.74 -3.02 6.13
CA GLY A 55 9.93 -3.28 5.33
C GLY A 55 10.11 -4.77 5.01
N ILE A 56 9.82 -5.66 5.96
CA ILE A 56 9.88 -7.10 5.72
C ILE A 56 8.84 -7.52 4.66
N GLY A 57 7.61 -7.03 4.74
CA GLY A 57 6.57 -7.30 3.75
C GLY A 57 6.97 -6.80 2.37
N GLN A 58 7.57 -5.61 2.30
CA GLN A 58 8.10 -5.06 1.05
C GLN A 58 9.15 -5.97 0.42
N LEU A 59 10.09 -6.47 1.23
CA LEU A 59 11.14 -7.39 0.80
C LEU A 59 10.56 -8.73 0.33
N LEU A 60 9.62 -9.30 1.09
CA LEU A 60 8.97 -10.56 0.73
C LEU A 60 8.22 -10.47 -0.61
N MET A 61 7.64 -9.30 -0.91
CA MET A 61 6.88 -9.08 -2.13
C MET A 61 7.70 -8.54 -3.30
N SER A 62 8.97 -8.19 -3.10
CA SER A 62 9.85 -7.60 -4.14
C SER A 62 9.98 -8.48 -5.39
N LEU A 63 10.26 -9.77 -5.22
CA LEU A 63 10.39 -10.71 -6.33
C LEU A 63 9.02 -11.18 -6.88
N PRO A 64 8.04 -11.56 -6.03
CA PRO A 64 6.74 -12.00 -6.52
C PRO A 64 5.93 -10.89 -7.21
N ALA A 65 6.11 -9.62 -6.83
CA ALA A 65 5.35 -8.50 -7.42
C ALA A 65 5.56 -8.42 -8.94
N GLY A 66 6.78 -8.61 -9.43
CA GLY A 66 7.06 -8.55 -10.86
C GLY A 66 6.32 -9.63 -11.64
N ALA A 67 6.37 -10.86 -11.15
CA ALA A 67 5.62 -11.97 -11.75
C ALA A 67 4.10 -11.75 -11.67
N LEU A 68 3.60 -11.21 -10.56
CA LEU A 68 2.18 -10.90 -10.39
C LEU A 68 1.71 -9.83 -11.39
N VAL A 69 2.43 -8.71 -11.46
CA VAL A 69 2.10 -7.59 -12.36
C VAL A 69 2.20 -8.03 -13.82
N ALA A 70 3.26 -8.76 -14.19
CA ALA A 70 3.43 -9.26 -15.56
C ALA A 70 2.31 -10.23 -15.99
N ARG A 71 1.71 -10.98 -15.04
CA ARG A 71 0.62 -11.93 -15.33
C ARG A 71 -0.76 -11.28 -15.34
N VAL A 72 -1.02 -10.37 -14.41
CA VAL A 72 -2.36 -9.79 -14.18
C VAL A 72 -2.56 -8.49 -14.95
N GLY A 73 -1.47 -7.81 -15.32
CA GLY A 73 -1.45 -6.50 -15.94
C GLY A 73 -1.45 -5.36 -14.91
N GLU A 74 -0.88 -4.23 -15.28
CA GLU A 74 -0.59 -3.10 -14.39
C GLU A 74 -1.87 -2.48 -13.81
N ARG A 75 -2.82 -2.14 -14.68
CA ARG A 75 -4.07 -1.48 -14.27
C ARG A 75 -4.93 -2.35 -13.34
N ARG A 76 -4.96 -3.66 -13.59
CA ARG A 76 -5.67 -4.62 -12.74
C ARG A 76 -4.94 -4.82 -11.41
N ALA A 77 -3.62 -4.94 -11.43
CA ALA A 77 -2.81 -5.03 -10.22
C ALA A 77 -3.01 -3.81 -9.30
N LEU A 78 -3.00 -2.59 -9.86
CA LEU A 78 -3.30 -1.36 -9.12
C LEU A 78 -4.70 -1.37 -8.48
N THR A 79 -5.70 -1.86 -9.20
CA THR A 79 -7.08 -1.91 -8.67
C THR A 79 -7.23 -2.95 -7.56
N VAL A 80 -6.68 -4.16 -7.78
CA VAL A 80 -6.75 -5.25 -6.80
C VAL A 80 -5.99 -4.90 -5.53
N VAL A 81 -4.78 -4.34 -5.65
CA VAL A 81 -3.97 -4.00 -4.48
C VAL A 81 -4.63 -2.90 -3.66
N GLY A 82 -5.21 -1.88 -4.30
CA GLY A 82 -5.96 -0.84 -3.60
C GLY A 82 -7.19 -1.39 -2.86
N LEU A 83 -7.93 -2.34 -3.45
CA LEU A 83 -9.05 -3.00 -2.76
C LEU A 83 -8.56 -3.85 -1.57
N VAL A 84 -7.43 -4.54 -1.72
CA VAL A 84 -6.81 -5.29 -0.62
C VAL A 84 -6.41 -4.35 0.51
N GLU A 85 -5.79 -3.21 0.21
CA GLU A 85 -5.42 -2.23 1.24
C GLU A 85 -6.63 -1.66 1.99
N VAL A 86 -7.74 -1.40 1.29
CA VAL A 86 -8.99 -0.97 1.96
C VAL A 86 -9.42 -2.00 3.00
N VAL A 87 -9.42 -3.28 2.64
CA VAL A 87 -9.78 -4.36 3.59
C VAL A 87 -8.76 -4.45 4.72
N VAL A 88 -7.47 -4.37 4.43
CA VAL A 88 -6.39 -4.41 5.43
C VAL A 88 -6.55 -3.28 6.44
N PHE A 89 -6.77 -2.04 6.00
CA PHE A 89 -6.93 -0.91 6.89
C PHE A 89 -8.22 -0.96 7.71
N LEU A 90 -9.32 -1.46 7.14
CA LEU A 90 -10.57 -1.66 7.89
C LEU A 90 -10.39 -2.72 9.00
N LEU A 91 -9.71 -3.81 8.71
CA LEU A 91 -9.39 -4.84 9.71
C LEU A 91 -8.41 -4.32 10.76
N ALA A 92 -7.41 -3.54 10.33
CA ALA A 92 -6.39 -2.98 11.23
C ALA A 92 -7.00 -1.93 12.17
N TRP A 93 -7.98 -1.17 11.71
CA TRP A 93 -8.72 -0.23 12.55
C TRP A 93 -9.61 -0.93 13.59
N ARG A 94 -10.17 -2.10 13.25
CA ARG A 94 -11.11 -2.80 14.12
C ARG A 94 -10.45 -3.78 15.09
N THR A 95 -9.26 -4.30 14.78
CA THR A 95 -8.62 -5.35 15.57
C THR A 95 -8.17 -4.84 16.93
N GLU A 96 -8.37 -5.66 17.96
CA GLU A 96 -7.81 -5.47 19.31
C GLU A 96 -6.68 -6.47 19.60
N ASP A 97 -6.33 -7.30 18.59
CA ASP A 97 -5.29 -8.31 18.68
C ASP A 97 -3.99 -7.83 18.01
N LEU A 98 -2.91 -7.80 18.79
CA LEU A 98 -1.59 -7.33 18.35
C LEU A 98 -0.97 -8.21 17.26
N VAL A 99 -1.19 -9.52 17.29
CA VAL A 99 -0.63 -10.46 16.30
C VAL A 99 -1.34 -10.27 14.96
N LEU A 100 -2.67 -10.19 14.98
CA LEU A 100 -3.45 -9.88 13.77
C LEU A 100 -3.06 -8.52 13.20
N PHE A 101 -2.91 -7.50 14.06
CA PHE A 101 -2.43 -6.19 13.64
C PHE A 101 -1.05 -6.27 12.97
N SER A 102 -0.13 -7.05 13.54
CA SER A 102 1.22 -7.28 12.97
C SER A 102 1.16 -7.91 11.57
N VAL A 103 0.28 -8.90 11.37
CA VAL A 103 0.08 -9.54 10.06
C VAL A 103 -0.49 -8.54 9.05
N LEU A 104 -1.44 -7.69 9.46
CA LEU A 104 -2.01 -6.67 8.60
C LEU A 104 -0.95 -5.62 8.18
N VAL A 105 -0.08 -5.21 9.11
CA VAL A 105 1.04 -4.29 8.82
C VAL A 105 2.04 -4.92 7.83
N LEU A 106 2.33 -6.21 7.97
CA LEU A 106 3.14 -6.95 7.00
C LEU A 106 2.51 -6.92 5.60
N LEU A 107 1.19 -7.13 5.51
CA LEU A 107 0.44 -7.09 4.26
C LEU A 107 0.46 -5.70 3.62
N THR A 108 0.40 -4.63 4.41
CA THR A 108 0.56 -3.25 3.90
C THR A 108 1.92 -3.06 3.22
N GLY A 109 2.99 -3.61 3.79
CA GLY A 109 4.31 -3.61 3.16
C GLY A 109 4.34 -4.38 1.82
N MET A 110 3.69 -5.54 1.76
CA MET A 110 3.58 -6.32 0.52
C MET A 110 2.79 -5.56 -0.56
N ALA A 111 1.66 -4.97 -0.17
CA ALA A 111 0.79 -4.19 -1.04
C ALA A 111 1.54 -2.98 -1.65
N TRP A 112 2.29 -2.25 -0.83
CA TRP A 112 3.12 -1.13 -1.27
C TRP A 112 4.07 -1.51 -2.41
N THR A 113 4.76 -2.65 -2.29
CA THR A 113 5.68 -3.12 -3.34
C THR A 113 4.96 -3.44 -4.65
N VAL A 114 3.79 -4.08 -4.60
CA VAL A 114 2.97 -4.36 -5.79
C VAL A 114 2.49 -3.06 -6.42
N PHE A 115 2.01 -2.12 -5.61
CA PHE A 115 1.56 -0.82 -6.07
C PHE A 115 2.67 -0.05 -6.78
N LEU A 116 3.85 0.07 -6.15
CA LEU A 116 4.99 0.75 -6.74
C LEU A 116 5.36 0.14 -8.09
N LEU A 117 5.46 -1.18 -8.19
CA LEU A 117 5.87 -1.83 -9.42
C LEU A 117 4.83 -1.73 -10.53
N ALA A 118 3.55 -1.96 -10.21
CA ALA A 118 2.46 -1.81 -11.16
C ALA A 118 2.33 -0.36 -11.66
N ARG A 119 2.56 0.63 -10.78
CA ARG A 119 2.54 2.04 -11.13
C ARG A 119 3.65 2.40 -12.12
N GLN A 120 4.87 1.91 -11.90
CA GLN A 120 6.00 2.20 -12.80
C GLN A 120 5.78 1.65 -14.22
N GLY A 121 5.06 0.53 -14.36
CA GLY A 121 4.68 0.02 -15.69
C GLY A 121 3.47 0.70 -16.31
N TYR A 122 2.60 1.32 -15.50
CA TYR A 122 1.40 2.02 -15.97
C TYR A 122 1.67 3.44 -16.46
N LEU A 123 2.63 4.13 -15.84
CA LEU A 123 3.08 5.48 -16.20
C LEU A 123 4.04 5.46 -17.39
#